data_AF-A0A946TTB0-F1
#
_entry.id   AF-A0A946TTB0-F1
#
_cell.length_a   1.000
_cell.length_b   1.000
_cell.length_c   1.000
_cell.angle_alpha   90.00
_cell.angle_beta   90.00
_cell.angle_gamma   90.00
#
_symmetry.space_group_name_H-M   'P 1'
#
loop_
_entity.id
_entity.type
_entity.pdbx_description
1 polymer ?
#
loop_
_entity_poly.entity_id
_entity_poly.type
_entity_poly.pdbx_seq_one_letter_code
_entity_poly.pdbx_strand_id
1 'polypeptide(L)'
;MFVGTPVAAKLPNLDKSKKPRLVLKAPAGAENLALDMEVTSSDPEPIIGDLEMICDGDKDGADGSYTELGPGKQWVQVDLEEEATLYGIVVWHFHKNARAYIDVVAQISNDPEFKTGVTNVFNNDHDNSSGTGAGKDLAWIETNHGRILDVGGKKGRYVRLLSNGNTANEMNHYVEIEVYGTR
;
A
#
# COMPACT_ATOMS: atom_id res chain seq x y z
N MET A 1 -10.08 16.99 10.67
CA MET A 1 -9.97 18.47 10.54
C MET A 1 -8.55 18.76 10.10
N PHE A 2 -8.32 19.41 8.96
CA PHE A 2 -6.97 19.77 8.51
C PHE A 2 -6.37 20.82 9.45
N VAL A 3 -5.17 20.58 9.96
CA VAL A 3 -4.40 21.55 10.75
C VAL A 3 -3.31 22.12 9.83
N GLY A 4 -3.32 23.44 9.61
CA GLY A 4 -2.39 24.15 8.72
C GLY A 4 -2.93 24.43 7.30
N THR A 5 -2.21 25.24 6.52
CA THR A 5 -2.55 25.53 5.12
C THR A 5 -2.34 24.29 4.25
N PRO A 6 -3.36 23.76 3.56
CA PRO A 6 -3.20 22.60 2.70
C PRO A 6 -2.17 22.87 1.60
N VAL A 7 -1.11 22.07 1.54
CA VAL A 7 -0.19 22.07 0.40
C VAL A 7 -0.82 21.17 -0.66
N ALA A 8 -1.06 21.72 -1.86
CA ALA A 8 -1.59 20.93 -2.95
C ALA A 8 -0.55 19.89 -3.38
N ALA A 9 -0.85 18.61 -3.19
CA ALA A 9 -0.05 17.51 -3.73
C ALA A 9 -0.01 17.61 -5.26
N LYS A 10 1.20 17.52 -5.84
CA LYS A 10 1.43 17.62 -7.28
C LYS A 10 2.23 16.40 -7.73
N LEU A 11 1.58 15.52 -8.49
CA LEU A 11 2.22 14.44 -9.24
C LEU A 11 1.74 14.48 -10.70
N PRO A 12 2.61 14.15 -11.67
CA PRO A 12 2.26 14.17 -13.09
C PRO A 12 1.12 13.19 -13.44
N ASN A 13 1.04 12.05 -12.75
CA ASN A 13 0.05 10.99 -12.92
C ASN A 13 -1.03 10.98 -11.82
N LEU A 14 -1.25 12.10 -11.12
CA LEU A 14 -2.28 12.18 -10.09
C LEU A 14 -3.68 12.01 -10.70
N ASP A 15 -4.51 11.16 -10.06
CA ASP A 15 -5.91 10.98 -10.40
C ASP A 15 -6.68 12.28 -10.11
N LYS A 16 -7.14 12.92 -11.18
CA LYS A 16 -7.97 14.14 -11.13
C LYS A 16 -9.46 13.83 -11.19
N SER A 17 -9.82 12.55 -11.29
CA SER A 17 -11.20 12.13 -11.34
C SER A 17 -11.85 12.31 -9.97
N LYS A 18 -13.10 12.77 -9.96
CA LYS A 18 -13.95 12.79 -8.76
C LYS A 18 -14.73 11.47 -8.62
N LYS A 19 -14.28 10.41 -9.30
CA LYS A 19 -15.01 9.15 -9.31
C LYS A 19 -14.96 8.57 -7.89
N PRO A 20 -16.10 8.09 -7.37
CA PRO A 20 -16.12 7.47 -6.08
C PRO A 20 -15.16 6.29 -6.05
N ARG A 21 -14.56 6.10 -4.88
CA ARG A 21 -13.70 4.96 -4.57
C ARG A 21 -14.40 3.65 -4.98
N LEU A 22 -13.69 2.80 -5.70
CA LEU A 22 -14.19 1.51 -6.15
C LEU A 22 -14.67 0.68 -4.96
N VAL A 23 -15.79 -0.03 -5.12
CA VAL A 23 -16.20 -1.07 -4.17
C VAL A 23 -15.26 -2.25 -4.37
N LEU A 24 -14.72 -2.81 -3.29
CA LEU A 24 -13.92 -4.03 -3.34
C LEU A 24 -14.74 -5.15 -3.97
N LYS A 25 -14.22 -5.74 -5.04
CA LYS A 25 -14.88 -6.85 -5.74
C LYS A 25 -14.35 -8.16 -5.19
N ALA A 26 -14.98 -8.67 -4.14
CA ALA A 26 -14.65 -9.97 -3.56
C ALA A 26 -15.92 -10.84 -3.47
N PRO A 27 -15.80 -12.17 -3.66
CA PRO A 27 -16.92 -13.08 -3.44
C PRO A 27 -17.32 -13.12 -1.96
N ALA A 28 -18.52 -13.61 -1.68
CA ALA A 28 -18.94 -13.89 -0.32
C ALA A 28 -17.99 -14.91 0.34
N GLY A 29 -17.61 -14.64 1.59
CA GLY A 29 -16.66 -15.47 2.33
C GLY A 29 -15.19 -15.05 2.20
N ALA A 30 -14.88 -14.04 1.38
CA ALA A 30 -13.55 -13.42 1.42
C ALA A 30 -13.36 -12.63 2.72
N GLU A 31 -12.19 -12.78 3.33
CA GLU A 31 -11.82 -12.15 4.60
C GLU A 31 -10.48 -11.42 4.49
N ASN A 32 -10.16 -10.56 5.47
CA ASN A 32 -8.84 -9.94 5.56
C ASN A 32 -7.83 -10.97 6.07
N LEU A 33 -7.04 -11.53 5.16
CA LEU A 33 -5.99 -12.51 5.44
C LEU A 33 -4.72 -11.90 6.01
N ALA A 34 -4.59 -10.56 5.99
CA ALA A 34 -3.40 -9.88 6.48
C ALA A 34 -3.46 -9.54 7.97
N LEU A 35 -4.64 -9.60 8.61
CA LEU A 35 -4.80 -9.23 10.02
C LEU A 35 -3.83 -10.04 10.90
N ASP A 36 -3.04 -9.33 11.72
CA ASP A 36 -2.02 -9.86 12.63
C ASP A 36 -0.93 -10.73 11.94
N MET A 37 -0.79 -10.63 10.61
CA MET A 37 0.26 -11.34 9.87
C MET A 37 1.62 -10.67 10.00
N GLU A 38 2.69 -11.46 9.85
CA GLU A 38 4.06 -10.95 9.89
C GLU A 38 4.33 -9.97 8.75
N VAL A 39 4.91 -8.82 9.10
CA VAL A 39 5.34 -7.79 8.16
C VAL A 39 6.85 -7.62 8.23
N THR A 40 7.51 -7.69 7.07
CA THR A 40 8.93 -7.35 6.89
C THR A 40 9.08 -6.14 5.98
N SER A 41 10.22 -5.47 6.02
CA SER A 41 10.48 -4.27 5.22
C SER A 41 11.93 -4.17 4.75
N SER A 42 12.19 -3.27 3.80
CA SER A 42 13.56 -2.85 3.44
C SER A 42 14.27 -2.06 4.52
N ASP A 43 13.50 -1.45 5.42
CA ASP A 43 13.97 -0.66 6.56
C ASP A 43 13.49 -1.34 7.85
N PRO A 44 14.24 -2.33 8.37
CA PRO A 44 13.79 -3.22 9.44
C PRO A 44 13.70 -2.54 10.82
N GLU A 45 14.23 -1.31 10.94
CA GLU A 45 14.14 -0.48 12.14
C GLU A 45 13.46 0.84 11.78
N PRO A 46 12.11 0.87 11.68
CA PRO A 46 11.37 2.08 11.33
C PRO A 46 11.72 3.27 12.24
N ILE A 47 11.65 4.48 11.68
CA ILE A 47 11.92 5.72 12.41
C ILE A 47 10.83 5.98 13.47
N ILE A 48 9.58 5.66 13.14
CA ILE A 48 8.40 5.79 14.01
C ILE A 48 7.55 4.53 13.86
N GLY A 49 7.00 4.06 14.98
CA GLY A 49 6.09 2.91 15.02
C GLY A 49 6.81 1.59 14.79
N ASP A 50 6.03 0.52 14.76
CA ASP A 50 6.50 -0.86 14.57
C ASP A 50 5.90 -1.44 13.29
N LEU A 51 6.56 -2.44 12.68
CA LEU A 51 6.05 -3.06 11.43
C LEU A 51 4.71 -3.78 11.62
N GLU A 52 4.45 -4.30 12.83
CA GLU A 52 3.22 -5.00 13.20
C GLU A 52 1.98 -4.11 13.04
N MET A 53 2.15 -2.79 13.19
CA MET A 53 1.07 -1.82 13.03
C MET A 53 0.49 -1.80 11.61
N ILE A 54 1.25 -2.25 10.61
CA ILE A 54 0.81 -2.24 9.20
C ILE A 54 -0.33 -3.24 8.97
N CYS A 55 -0.57 -4.18 9.88
CA CYS A 55 -1.60 -5.20 9.73
C CYS A 55 -2.41 -5.42 11.02
N ASP A 56 -2.48 -4.42 11.90
CA ASP A 56 -3.09 -4.53 13.24
C ASP A 56 -4.60 -4.23 13.26
N GLY A 57 -5.18 -3.80 12.13
CA GLY A 57 -6.59 -3.43 12.04
C GLY A 57 -6.88 -1.94 12.27
N ASP A 58 -5.93 -1.17 12.80
CA ASP A 58 -6.05 0.27 13.06
C ASP A 58 -5.85 1.07 11.77
N LYS A 59 -6.89 1.84 11.42
CA LYS A 59 -6.90 2.68 10.21
C LYS A 59 -6.91 4.16 10.58
N ASP A 60 -6.67 4.51 11.85
CA ASP A 60 -6.65 5.90 12.29
C ASP A 60 -5.50 6.67 11.62
N GLY A 61 -5.76 7.94 11.34
CA GLY A 61 -4.76 8.86 10.81
C GLY A 61 -4.12 9.69 11.91
N ALA A 62 -4.28 9.32 13.18
CA ALA A 62 -3.68 10.02 14.31
C ALA A 62 -2.14 9.97 14.25
N ASP A 63 -1.50 10.92 14.92
CA ASP A 63 -0.04 10.83 15.07
C ASP A 63 0.25 9.61 15.96
N GLY A 64 1.13 8.72 15.52
CA GLY A 64 1.42 7.46 16.20
C GLY A 64 0.63 6.25 15.71
N SER A 65 -0.35 6.40 14.81
CA SER A 65 -1.05 5.29 14.13
C SER A 65 -0.44 4.96 12.77
N TYR A 66 0.88 5.06 12.63
CA TYR A 66 1.58 4.75 11.37
C TYR A 66 3.02 4.33 11.63
N THR A 67 3.53 3.51 10.72
CA THR A 67 4.93 3.13 10.63
C THR A 67 5.65 4.04 9.63
N GLU A 68 6.73 4.69 10.04
CA GLU A 68 7.57 5.56 9.19
C GLU A 68 8.86 4.86 8.77
N LEU A 69 8.99 4.57 7.48
CA LEU A 69 10.24 4.10 6.91
C LEU A 69 11.05 5.27 6.36
N GLY A 70 12.36 5.06 6.21
CA GLY A 70 13.30 6.02 5.65
C GLY A 70 12.95 6.53 4.25
N PRO A 71 13.70 7.54 3.77
CA PRO A 71 13.39 8.20 2.52
C PRO A 71 13.68 7.34 1.31
N GLY A 72 13.15 7.76 0.16
CA GLY A 72 13.35 7.09 -1.12
C GLY A 72 12.63 5.75 -1.20
N LYS A 73 13.10 4.87 -2.09
CA LYS A 73 12.44 3.60 -2.39
C LYS A 73 12.50 2.64 -1.20
N GLN A 74 11.35 2.33 -0.64
CA GLN A 74 11.16 1.34 0.40
C GLN A 74 10.13 0.29 -0.03
N TRP A 75 10.10 -0.83 0.68
CA TRP A 75 9.05 -1.82 0.56
C TRP A 75 8.64 -2.37 1.91
N VAL A 76 7.38 -2.78 2.00
CA VAL A 76 6.81 -3.60 3.08
C VAL A 76 6.25 -4.88 2.46
N GLN A 77 6.31 -5.98 3.19
CA GLN A 77 5.91 -7.29 2.73
C GLN A 77 5.14 -8.02 3.82
N VAL A 78 3.93 -8.43 3.48
CA VAL A 78 3.07 -9.29 4.32
C VAL A 78 3.27 -10.74 3.90
N ASP A 79 3.53 -11.62 4.87
CA ASP A 79 3.48 -13.07 4.69
C ASP A 79 2.10 -13.60 5.13
N LEU A 80 1.29 -14.10 4.18
CA LEU A 80 -0.03 -14.67 4.48
C LEU A 80 0.03 -16.12 5.01
N GLU A 81 1.24 -16.61 5.32
CA GLU A 81 1.63 -17.95 5.78
C GLU A 81 1.48 -19.07 4.73
N GLU A 82 0.42 -19.02 3.92
CA GLU A 82 0.15 -19.97 2.83
C GLU A 82 -0.35 -19.28 1.55
N GLU A 83 -0.33 -20.00 0.43
CA GLU A 83 -0.89 -19.48 -0.82
C GLU A 83 -2.41 -19.32 -0.69
N ALA A 84 -2.91 -18.13 -0.99
CA ALA A 84 -4.34 -17.84 -1.01
C ALA A 84 -4.79 -17.27 -2.36
N THR A 85 -6.10 -17.33 -2.63
CA THR A 85 -6.71 -16.63 -3.76
C THR A 85 -7.08 -15.22 -3.32
N LEU A 86 -6.47 -14.21 -3.93
CA LEU A 86 -6.56 -12.82 -3.53
C LEU A 86 -7.47 -12.02 -4.47
N TYR A 87 -8.38 -11.24 -3.92
CA TYR A 87 -9.38 -10.46 -4.67
C TYR A 87 -9.11 -8.97 -4.65
N GLY A 88 -8.56 -8.45 -3.55
CA GLY A 88 -8.08 -7.09 -3.51
C GLY A 88 -7.17 -6.81 -2.33
N ILE A 89 -6.37 -5.77 -2.48
CA ILE A 89 -5.52 -5.22 -1.43
C ILE A 89 -6.08 -3.84 -1.10
N VAL A 90 -6.18 -3.50 0.18
CA VAL A 90 -6.54 -2.15 0.61
C VAL A 90 -5.38 -1.61 1.43
N VAL A 91 -4.83 -0.47 0.99
CA VAL A 91 -3.72 0.18 1.67
C VAL A 91 -4.17 1.51 2.25
N TRP A 92 -3.79 1.78 3.47
CA TRP A 92 -3.83 3.11 4.07
C TRP A 92 -2.39 3.55 4.28
N HIS A 93 -2.06 4.68 3.70
CA HIS A 93 -0.91 5.46 4.15
C HIS A 93 -1.39 6.60 5.04
N PHE A 94 -0.48 7.42 5.55
CA PHE A 94 -0.84 8.52 6.45
C PHE A 94 -1.84 9.50 5.80
N HIS A 95 -2.97 9.72 6.47
CA HIS A 95 -4.12 10.42 5.88
C HIS A 95 -4.69 11.56 6.74
N LYS A 96 -4.01 11.99 7.81
CA LYS A 96 -4.39 13.18 8.61
C LYS A 96 -4.40 14.47 7.80
N ASN A 97 -3.54 14.55 6.79
CA ASN A 97 -3.45 15.67 5.86
C ASN A 97 -3.34 15.16 4.42
N ALA A 98 -3.68 16.04 3.46
CA ALA A 98 -3.69 15.67 2.06
C ALA A 98 -2.27 15.45 1.53
N ARG A 99 -1.98 14.22 1.08
CA ARG A 99 -0.73 13.86 0.42
C ARG A 99 -0.97 12.70 -0.55
N ALA A 100 -0.05 12.52 -1.48
CA ALA A 100 0.01 11.36 -2.37
C ALA A 100 1.36 10.67 -2.21
N TYR A 101 1.36 9.34 -2.31
CA TYR A 101 2.58 8.54 -2.29
C TYR A 101 3.12 8.33 -3.69
N ILE A 102 4.44 8.36 -3.79
CA ILE A 102 5.20 8.29 -5.04
C ILE A 102 5.54 6.82 -5.30
N ASP A 103 5.40 6.39 -6.56
CA ASP A 103 5.77 5.07 -7.06
C ASP A 103 5.24 3.89 -6.23
N VAL A 104 3.97 3.95 -5.85
CA VAL A 104 3.28 2.84 -5.22
C VAL A 104 3.08 1.70 -6.23
N VAL A 105 3.65 0.56 -5.89
CA VAL A 105 3.52 -0.69 -6.64
C VAL A 105 3.10 -1.79 -5.67
N ALA A 106 2.02 -2.51 -5.99
CA ALA A 106 1.62 -3.69 -5.23
C ALA A 106 1.88 -4.95 -6.06
N GLN A 107 2.57 -5.90 -5.43
CA GLN A 107 3.05 -7.13 -6.05
C GLN A 107 2.58 -8.33 -5.24
N ILE A 108 2.37 -9.44 -5.94
CA ILE A 108 2.04 -10.74 -5.35
C ILE A 108 3.09 -11.76 -5.82
N SER A 109 3.54 -12.63 -4.93
CA SER A 109 4.39 -13.76 -5.27
C SER A 109 4.23 -14.93 -4.28
N ASN A 110 4.71 -16.11 -4.66
CA ASN A 110 4.97 -17.22 -3.74
C ASN A 110 6.44 -17.32 -3.32
N ASP A 111 7.29 -16.46 -3.91
CA ASP A 111 8.70 -16.35 -3.60
C ASP A 111 8.92 -15.20 -2.60
N PRO A 112 9.38 -15.47 -1.35
CA PRO A 112 9.57 -14.43 -0.34
C PRO A 112 10.59 -13.37 -0.75
N GLU A 113 11.49 -13.69 -1.69
CA GLU A 113 12.49 -12.75 -2.20
C GLU A 113 11.96 -11.92 -3.39
N PHE A 114 10.78 -12.25 -3.93
CA PHE A 114 10.22 -11.64 -5.14
C PHE A 114 11.18 -11.69 -6.33
N LYS A 115 11.92 -12.79 -6.51
CA LYS A 115 12.80 -13.00 -7.68
C LYS A 115 12.07 -13.67 -8.83
N THR A 116 11.08 -14.50 -8.52
CA THR A 116 10.30 -15.30 -9.47
C THR A 116 8.81 -15.19 -9.21
N GLY A 117 7.99 -15.47 -10.24
CA GLY A 117 6.53 -15.52 -10.09
C GLY A 117 5.84 -14.19 -9.71
N VAL A 118 6.55 -13.06 -9.82
CA VAL A 118 6.06 -11.76 -9.38
C VAL A 118 4.98 -11.25 -10.31
N THR A 119 3.83 -10.89 -9.74
CA THR A 119 2.74 -10.25 -10.47
C THR A 119 2.46 -8.87 -9.91
N ASN A 120 2.63 -7.83 -10.72
CA ASN A 120 2.16 -6.48 -10.39
C ASN A 120 0.63 -6.45 -10.53
N VAL A 121 -0.06 -6.06 -9.46
CA VAL A 121 -1.52 -5.87 -9.46
C VAL A 121 -1.93 -4.41 -9.45
N PHE A 122 -1.01 -3.54 -9.08
CA PHE A 122 -1.14 -2.09 -9.17
C PHE A 122 0.26 -1.51 -9.35
N ASN A 123 0.39 -0.49 -10.20
CA ASN A 123 1.64 0.20 -10.41
C ASN A 123 1.40 1.64 -10.88
N ASN A 124 1.67 2.61 -10.01
CA ASN A 124 1.66 4.04 -10.36
C ASN A 124 3.06 4.65 -10.59
N ASP A 125 4.12 3.83 -10.61
CA ASP A 125 5.48 4.20 -11.00
C ASP A 125 5.53 4.46 -12.52
N HIS A 126 5.04 5.62 -12.92
CA HIS A 126 4.85 6.00 -14.32
C HIS A 126 6.17 6.19 -15.11
N ASP A 127 7.29 6.42 -14.42
CA ASP A 127 8.61 6.65 -15.02
C ASP A 127 9.61 5.52 -14.78
N ASN A 128 9.16 4.43 -14.14
CA ASN A 128 9.95 3.23 -13.82
C ASN A 128 11.14 3.52 -12.88
N SER A 129 11.04 4.55 -12.04
CA SER A 129 12.09 4.92 -11.10
C SER A 129 12.25 3.90 -9.96
N SER A 130 11.22 3.07 -9.69
CA SER A 130 11.32 1.96 -8.73
C SER A 130 11.91 0.68 -9.32
N GLY A 131 12.00 0.58 -10.65
CA GLY A 131 12.67 -0.51 -11.36
C GLY A 131 11.84 -1.79 -11.53
N THR A 132 10.52 -1.71 -11.35
CA THR A 132 9.56 -2.84 -11.47
C THR A 132 8.72 -2.80 -12.75
N GLY A 133 9.13 -1.99 -13.73
CA GLY A 133 8.41 -1.68 -14.96
C GLY A 133 7.54 -0.42 -14.84
N ALA A 134 7.39 0.33 -15.93
CA ALA A 134 6.57 1.54 -15.94
C ALA A 134 5.07 1.20 -15.79
N GLY A 135 4.46 1.77 -14.75
CA GLY A 135 3.06 1.67 -14.41
C GLY A 135 2.14 2.54 -15.24
N LYS A 136 0.84 2.22 -15.21
CA LYS A 136 -0.22 3.02 -15.86
C LYS A 136 -1.29 3.46 -14.88
N ASP A 137 -1.23 2.96 -13.65
CA ASP A 137 -2.19 3.36 -12.63
C ASP A 137 -1.89 4.77 -12.16
N LEU A 138 -2.94 5.47 -11.76
CA LEU A 138 -2.83 6.86 -11.32
C LEU A 138 -2.50 6.90 -9.83
N ALA A 139 -1.64 7.84 -9.44
CA ALA A 139 -1.45 8.20 -8.04
C ALA A 139 -2.74 8.81 -7.48
N TRP A 140 -2.93 8.81 -6.17
CA TRP A 140 -4.14 9.33 -5.53
C TRP A 140 -3.80 10.17 -4.30
N ILE A 141 -4.74 11.03 -3.90
CA ILE A 141 -4.69 11.72 -2.62
C ILE A 141 -5.23 10.79 -1.56
N GLU A 142 -4.47 10.58 -0.48
CA GLU A 142 -4.89 9.73 0.62
C GLU A 142 -6.13 10.26 1.35
N THR A 143 -6.92 9.31 1.85
CA THR A 143 -8.13 9.57 2.64
C THR A 143 -8.24 8.52 3.73
N ASN A 144 -9.07 8.79 4.75
CA ASN A 144 -9.40 7.84 5.81
C ASN A 144 -10.06 6.53 5.31
N HIS A 145 -10.46 6.49 4.04
CA HIS A 145 -10.97 5.27 3.45
C HIS A 145 -9.83 4.36 2.95
N GLY A 146 -8.61 4.85 2.67
CA GLY A 146 -7.44 4.12 2.11
C GLY A 146 -7.31 4.20 0.57
N ARG A 147 -6.79 3.14 -0.08
CA ARG A 147 -6.93 2.86 -1.52
C ARG A 147 -7.17 1.37 -1.78
N ILE A 148 -8.16 1.04 -2.60
CA ILE A 148 -8.43 -0.34 -3.04
C ILE A 148 -7.66 -0.61 -4.34
N LEU A 149 -6.95 -1.73 -4.37
CA LEU A 149 -6.18 -2.27 -5.49
C LEU A 149 -6.84 -3.60 -5.90
N ASP A 150 -7.43 -3.65 -7.10
CA ASP A 150 -8.15 -4.83 -7.60
C ASP A 150 -7.14 -5.91 -8.03
N VAL A 151 -7.20 -7.07 -7.39
CA VAL A 151 -6.29 -8.19 -7.70
C VAL A 151 -6.92 -9.12 -8.73
N GLY A 152 -8.25 -9.27 -8.71
CA GLY A 152 -8.99 -10.08 -9.68
C GLY A 152 -8.82 -11.60 -9.53
N GLY A 153 -8.66 -12.12 -8.31
CA GLY A 153 -8.65 -13.56 -8.03
C GLY A 153 -7.31 -14.26 -8.33
N LYS A 154 -6.20 -13.53 -8.28
CA LYS A 154 -4.86 -14.10 -8.48
C LYS A 154 -4.39 -14.82 -7.21
N LYS A 155 -3.53 -15.81 -7.38
CA LYS A 155 -2.97 -16.57 -6.27
C LYS A 155 -1.62 -16.03 -5.82
N GLY A 156 -1.36 -16.09 -4.52
CA GLY A 156 -0.03 -15.88 -3.95
C GLY A 156 -0.04 -15.94 -2.43
N ARG A 157 1.15 -16.06 -1.85
CA ARG A 157 1.40 -16.06 -0.40
C ARG A 157 1.91 -14.73 0.11
N TYR A 158 2.82 -14.09 -0.61
CA TYR A 158 3.44 -12.84 -0.20
C TYR A 158 2.83 -11.68 -0.97
N VAL A 159 2.51 -10.61 -0.23
CA VAL A 159 2.08 -9.33 -0.80
C VAL A 159 3.13 -8.30 -0.46
N ARG A 160 3.72 -7.64 -1.47
CA ARG A 160 4.73 -6.58 -1.28
C ARG A 160 4.21 -5.27 -1.84
N LEU A 161 4.30 -4.21 -1.05
CA LEU A 161 4.03 -2.84 -1.48
C LEU A 161 5.34 -2.07 -1.48
N LEU A 162 5.64 -1.43 -2.60
CA LEU A 162 6.72 -0.47 -2.75
C LEU A 162 6.17 0.95 -2.64
N SER A 163 7.00 1.89 -2.19
CA SER A 163 6.76 3.33 -2.24
C SER A 163 8.08 4.09 -2.26
N ASN A 164 8.07 5.35 -2.72
CA ASN A 164 9.26 6.17 -2.92
C ASN A 164 9.08 7.59 -2.35
N GLY A 165 8.60 7.67 -1.11
CA GLY A 165 8.26 8.91 -0.43
C GLY A 165 6.87 9.44 -0.76
N ASN A 166 6.61 10.70 -0.42
CA ASN A 166 5.32 11.32 -0.66
C ASN A 166 5.43 12.81 -1.01
N THR A 167 4.31 13.44 -1.33
CA THR A 167 4.28 14.86 -1.76
C THR A 167 4.44 15.88 -0.63
N ALA A 168 4.42 15.44 0.64
CA ALA A 168 4.57 16.31 1.81
C ALA A 168 5.97 16.24 2.43
N ASN A 169 6.63 15.08 2.39
CA ASN A 169 8.04 14.88 2.76
C ASN A 169 8.64 13.64 2.07
N GLU A 170 9.92 13.38 2.30
CA GLU A 170 10.66 12.31 1.62
C GLU A 170 10.41 10.89 2.18
N MET A 171 9.70 10.77 3.32
CA MET A 171 9.52 9.50 4.06
C MET A 171 8.34 8.68 3.53
N ASN A 172 8.32 7.39 3.90
CA ASN A 172 7.22 6.48 3.59
C ASN A 172 6.41 6.22 4.86
N HIS A 173 5.08 6.27 4.77
CA HIS A 173 4.22 6.03 5.93
C HIS A 173 3.15 5.02 5.58
N TYR A 174 3.12 3.91 6.31
CA TYR A 174 2.08 2.92 6.21
C TYR A 174 1.24 2.98 7.49
N VAL A 175 -0.08 3.01 7.33
CA VAL A 175 -1.04 2.92 8.43
C VAL A 175 -1.55 1.49 8.52
N GLU A 176 -2.02 0.94 7.39
CA GLU A 176 -2.66 -0.38 7.37
C GLU A 176 -2.58 -0.98 5.96
N ILE A 177 -2.45 -2.31 5.89
CA ILE A 177 -2.62 -3.12 4.69
C ILE A 177 -3.57 -4.26 5.02
N GLU A 178 -4.70 -4.28 4.32
CA GLU A 178 -5.62 -5.41 4.31
C GLU A 178 -5.49 -6.18 3.00
N VAL A 179 -5.51 -7.50 3.09
CA VAL A 179 -5.47 -8.39 1.92
C VAL A 179 -6.71 -9.26 1.93
N TYR A 180 -7.65 -9.00 1.03
CA TYR A 180 -8.90 -9.75 0.96
C TYR A 180 -8.78 -10.96 0.06
N GLY A 181 -9.02 -12.15 0.61
CA GLY A 181 -8.85 -13.40 -0.10
C GLY A 181 -9.62 -14.56 0.51
N THR A 182 -9.43 -15.74 -0.08
CA THR A 182 -9.90 -17.04 0.42
C THR A 182 -8.78 -18.06 0.33
N ARG A 183 -8.72 -18.95 1.33
CA ARG A 183 -7.85 -20.13 1.34
C ARG A 183 -8.57 -21.33 0.70
#